data_AF-A0A0P8C9H3-F1
#
_entry.id   AF-A0A0P8C9H3-F1
#
_cell.length_a   1.000
_cell.length_b   1.000
_cell.length_c   1.000
_cell.angle_alpha   90.00
_cell.angle_beta   90.00
_cell.angle_gamma   90.00
#
_symmetry.space_group_name_H-M   'P 1'
#
loop_
_entity.id
_entity.type
_entity.pdbx_description
1 polymer ?
#
loop_
_entity_poly.entity_id
_entity_poly.type
_entity_poly.pdbx_seq_one_letter_code
_entity_poly.pdbx_strand_id
1 'polypeptide(L)'
;MQCDELWSFVDHKGNKQWVWLALDAETREMIGAYVGLRSAESAQKLWDSLPNVYRQCAVIYTDAWEAYRQVLPSKRHRVVSKSSGKTSYIERFNNTLRQRVSRFVRRSLAFSKSLRNHIGFLWNFIHHYNASLPL
;
A
#
# COMPACT_ATOMS: atom_id res chain seq x y z
N MET A 1 5.99 -5.42 9.89
CA MET A 1 5.15 -5.10 8.72
C MET A 1 5.98 -4.49 7.59
N GLN A 2 5.49 -4.60 6.36
CA GLN A 2 6.05 -3.98 5.16
C GLN A 2 5.10 -2.89 4.67
N CYS A 3 5.63 -1.72 4.31
CA CYS A 3 4.85 -0.67 3.65
C CYS A 3 5.50 -0.31 2.31
N ASP A 4 4.66 -0.08 1.31
CA ASP A 4 5.04 0.34 -0.03
C ASP A 4 3.88 1.09 -0.65
N GLU A 5 4.18 1.85 -1.69
CA GLU A 5 3.20 2.58 -2.45
C GLU A 5 3.21 2.21 -3.94
N LEU A 6 2.04 2.26 -4.55
CA LEU A 6 1.88 2.22 -5.99
C LEU A 6 1.01 3.37 -6.46
N TRP A 7 1.10 3.70 -7.74
CA TRP A 7 0.22 4.68 -8.33
C TRP A 7 -0.49 4.12 -9.56
N SER A 8 -1.66 4.69 -9.81
CA SER A 8 -2.48 4.49 -11.01
C SER A 8 -3.19 5.81 -11.37
N PHE A 9 -4.16 5.77 -12.27
CA PHE A 9 -4.91 6.94 -12.71
C PHE A 9 -6.41 6.76 -12.50
N VAL A 10 -7.11 7.87 -12.30
CA VAL A 10 -8.58 7.94 -12.29
C VAL A 10 -9.02 9.00 -13.28
N ASP A 11 -9.97 8.68 -14.14
CA ASP A 11 -10.59 9.52 -15.18
C ASP A 11 -9.67 10.00 -16.31
N HIS A 12 -8.50 10.54 -15.98
CA HIS A 12 -7.48 10.93 -16.96
C HIS A 12 -6.06 10.82 -16.36
N LYS A 13 -5.03 10.86 -17.21
CA LYS A 13 -3.61 10.72 -16.79
C LYS A 13 -3.13 11.81 -15.83
N GLY A 14 -3.79 12.97 -15.84
CA GLY A 14 -3.45 14.08 -14.93
C GLY A 14 -3.88 13.81 -13.49
N ASN A 15 -4.89 12.96 -13.30
CA ASN A 15 -5.42 12.61 -11.99
C ASN A 15 -4.78 11.29 -11.51
N LYS A 16 -3.53 11.41 -11.06
CA LYS A 16 -2.75 10.31 -10.48
C LYS A 16 -3.19 10.05 -9.05
N GLN A 17 -3.45 8.78 -8.75
CA GLN A 17 -3.83 8.32 -7.41
C GLN A 17 -2.73 7.42 -6.84
N TRP A 18 -2.27 7.73 -5.63
CA TRP A 18 -1.32 6.92 -4.88
C TRP A 18 -2.08 6.02 -3.91
N VAL A 19 -1.75 4.74 -3.98
CA VAL A 19 -2.28 3.67 -3.14
C VAL A 19 -1.16 3.30 -2.19
N TRP A 20 -1.37 3.62 -0.92
CA TRP A 20 -0.50 3.35 0.21
C TRP A 20 -0.95 2.06 0.87
N LEU A 21 -0.03 1.15 1.15
CA LEU A 21 -0.36 -0.20 1.60
C LEU A 21 0.53 -0.63 2.76
N ALA A 22 -0.03 -1.41 3.67
CA ALA A 22 0.68 -2.05 4.78
C ALA A 22 0.31 -3.54 4.84
N LEU A 23 1.33 -4.39 4.94
CA LEU A 23 1.22 -5.84 4.98
C LEU A 23 1.94 -6.41 6.20
N ASP A 24 1.32 -7.35 6.89
CA ASP A 24 1.98 -8.16 7.90
C ASP A 24 2.90 -9.20 7.24
N ALA A 25 4.18 -9.19 7.62
CA ALA A 25 5.17 -10.08 7.02
C ALA A 25 5.13 -11.49 7.60
N GLU A 26 4.44 -11.71 8.71
CA GLU A 26 4.24 -13.04 9.31
C GLU A 26 2.98 -13.67 8.73
N THR A 27 1.83 -13.03 8.89
CA THR A 27 0.53 -13.58 8.46
C THR A 27 0.25 -13.41 6.97
N ARG A 28 1.00 -12.54 6.26
CA ARG A 28 0.74 -12.10 4.88
C ARG A 28 -0.47 -11.20 4.71
N GLU A 29 -1.20 -10.89 5.77
CA GLU A 29 -2.43 -10.10 5.66
C GLU A 29 -2.13 -8.65 5.28
N MET A 30 -3.00 -8.08 4.45
CA MET A 30 -3.09 -6.64 4.28
C MET A 30 -3.78 -6.04 5.50
N ILE A 31 -3.06 -5.21 6.24
CA ILE A 31 -3.48 -4.65 7.53
C ILE A 31 -3.78 -3.14 7.47
N GLY A 32 -3.50 -2.50 6.32
CA GLY A 32 -3.79 -1.09 6.11
C GLY A 32 -3.73 -0.72 4.63
N ALA A 33 -4.60 0.21 4.25
CA ALA A 33 -4.59 0.82 2.94
C ALA A 33 -5.10 2.25 3.00
N TYR A 34 -4.60 3.10 2.10
CA TYR A 34 -5.13 4.45 1.88
C TYR A 34 -4.92 4.88 0.43
N VAL A 35 -5.88 5.62 -0.14
CA VAL A 35 -5.77 6.19 -1.49
C VAL A 35 -5.76 7.71 -1.40
N GLY A 36 -4.73 8.35 -1.95
CA GLY A 36 -4.59 9.79 -1.92
C GLY A 36 -3.38 10.30 -2.70
N LEU A 37 -2.80 11.40 -2.22
CA LEU A 37 -1.63 12.04 -2.82
C LEU A 37 -0.32 11.36 -2.38
N ARG A 38 0.80 11.67 -3.04
CA ARG A 38 2.14 11.25 -2.60
C ARG A 38 2.71 12.22 -1.56
N SER A 39 2.08 12.32 -0.40
CA SER A 39 2.43 13.28 0.66
C SER A 39 2.61 12.60 2.01
N ALA A 40 3.26 13.30 2.95
CA ALA A 40 3.33 12.89 4.36
C ALA A 40 1.94 12.78 5.00
N GLU A 41 0.99 13.65 4.60
CA GLU A 41 -0.40 13.55 5.05
C GLU A 41 -1.04 12.21 4.66
N SER A 42 -0.86 11.75 3.41
CA SER A 42 -1.36 10.44 3.00
C SER A 42 -0.67 9.30 3.74
N ALA A 43 0.63 9.43 4.04
CA ALA A 43 1.34 8.46 4.87
C ALA A 43 0.79 8.42 6.30
N GLN A 44 0.39 9.56 6.86
CA GLN A 44 -0.30 9.65 8.16
C GLN A 44 -1.66 8.97 8.09
N LYS A 45 -2.43 9.16 7.01
CA LYS A 45 -3.71 8.46 6.82
C LYS A 45 -3.55 6.95 6.68
N LEU A 46 -2.48 6.46 6.05
CA LEU A 46 -2.13 5.04 6.09
C LEU A 46 -1.83 4.60 7.52
N TRP A 47 -1.01 5.35 8.26
CA TRP A 47 -0.69 5.02 9.65
C TRP A 47 -1.93 4.93 10.52
N ASP A 48 -2.83 5.91 10.41
CA ASP A 48 -4.08 5.98 11.17
C ASP A 48 -5.07 4.86 10.81
N SER A 49 -4.98 4.28 9.61
CA SER A 49 -5.84 3.14 9.22
C SER A 49 -5.39 1.81 9.83
N LEU A 50 -4.21 1.75 10.45
CA LEU A 50 -3.69 0.54 11.06
C LEU A 50 -4.36 0.22 12.41
N PRO A 51 -4.58 -1.06 12.72
CA PRO A 51 -4.98 -1.48 14.05
C PRO A 51 -4.00 -0.99 15.13
N ASN A 52 -4.52 -0.69 16.33
CA ASN A 52 -3.75 -0.09 17.42
C ASN A 52 -2.49 -0.89 17.79
N VAL A 53 -2.57 -2.22 17.75
CA VAL A 53 -1.43 -3.10 18.07
C VAL A 53 -0.23 -2.82 17.17
N TYR A 54 -0.43 -2.67 15.85
CA TYR A 54 0.65 -2.34 14.92
C TYR A 54 1.20 -0.95 15.18
N ARG A 55 0.33 0.01 15.50
CA ARG A 55 0.75 1.37 15.85
C ARG A 55 1.59 1.42 17.12
N GLN A 56 1.42 0.49 18.06
CA GLN A 56 2.15 0.47 19.32
C GLN A 56 3.50 -0.27 19.20
N CYS A 57 3.55 -1.44 18.57
CA CYS A 57 4.72 -2.32 18.66
C CYS A 57 5.37 -2.74 17.34
N ALA A 58 4.75 -2.51 16.17
CA ALA A 58 5.29 -3.06 14.92
C ALA A 58 6.65 -2.46 14.54
N VAL A 59 7.57 -3.33 14.12
CA VAL A 59 8.76 -2.96 13.33
C VAL A 59 8.34 -2.78 11.87
N ILE A 60 8.82 -1.71 11.25
CA ILE A 60 8.28 -1.22 9.97
C ILE A 60 9.37 -1.17 8.94
N TYR A 61 9.20 -1.89 7.84
CA TYR A 61 10.12 -1.89 6.72
C TYR A 61 9.51 -1.11 5.55
N THR A 62 10.22 -0.09 5.09
CA THR A 62 9.83 0.70 3.91
C THR A 62 11.06 0.98 3.05
N ASP A 63 10.84 1.50 1.86
CA ASP A 63 11.91 2.12 1.08
C ASP A 63 12.37 3.45 1.73
N ALA A 64 13.31 4.14 1.09
CA ALA A 64 13.91 5.37 1.61
C ALA A 64 13.05 6.63 1.43
N TRP A 65 11.75 6.50 1.10
CA TRP A 65 10.88 7.65 0.84
C TRP A 65 10.70 8.53 2.07
N GLU A 66 10.78 9.86 1.87
CA GLU A 66 10.83 10.84 2.95
C GLU A 66 9.52 10.93 3.74
N ALA A 67 8.36 10.73 3.08
CA ALA A 67 7.06 10.82 3.74
C ALA A 67 6.94 9.84 4.92
N TYR A 68 7.51 8.64 4.81
CA TYR A 68 7.51 7.67 5.91
C TYR A 68 8.32 8.15 7.11
N ARG A 69 9.43 8.86 6.91
CA ARG A 69 10.28 9.33 8.02
C ARG A 69 9.60 10.40 8.87
N GLN A 70 8.65 11.14 8.29
CA GLN A 70 7.91 12.18 9.00
C GLN A 70 6.80 11.62 9.89
N VAL A 71 6.29 10.42 9.55
CA VAL A 71 5.11 9.82 10.20
C VAL A 71 5.50 8.65 11.10
N LEU A 72 6.43 7.82 10.64
CA LEU A 72 6.75 6.57 11.32
C LEU A 72 7.72 6.81 12.50
N PRO A 73 7.51 6.13 13.64
CA PRO A 73 8.38 6.27 14.78
C PRO A 73 9.81 5.78 14.48
N SER A 74 10.78 6.69 14.61
CA SER A 74 12.18 6.52 14.19
C SER A 74 12.86 5.26 14.76
N LYS A 75 12.58 4.88 16.00
CA LYS A 75 13.16 3.68 16.64
C LYS A 75 12.67 2.36 16.01
N ARG A 76 11.49 2.38 15.36
CA ARG A 76 10.83 1.20 14.76
C ARG A 76 10.89 1.19 13.24
N HIS A 77 11.15 2.34 12.62
CA HIS A 77 11.28 2.48 11.18
C HIS A 77 12.64 1.98 10.69
N ARG A 78 12.62 1.01 9.78
CA ARG A 78 13.78 0.42 9.13
C ARG A 78 13.69 0.69 7.63
N VAL A 79 14.43 1.70 7.19
CA VAL A 79 14.62 1.97 5.76
C VAL A 79 15.49 0.87 5.18
N VAL A 80 15.01 0.21 4.12
CA VAL A 80 15.69 -0.90 3.48
C VAL A 80 15.86 -0.67 1.98
N SER A 81 16.94 -1.24 1.42
CA SER A 81 17.13 -1.29 -0.02
C SER A 81 16.30 -2.42 -0.64
N LYS A 82 16.05 -2.31 -1.96
CA LYS A 82 15.36 -3.37 -2.72
C LYS A 82 16.06 -4.72 -2.64
N SER A 83 17.39 -4.75 -2.56
CA SER A 83 18.17 -5.99 -2.46
C SER A 83 18.06 -6.70 -1.11
N SER A 84 17.47 -6.08 -0.09
CA SER A 84 17.32 -6.67 1.25
C SER A 84 16.28 -7.80 1.33
N GLY A 85 15.36 -7.87 0.37
CA GLY A 85 14.20 -8.77 0.41
C GLY A 85 13.15 -8.45 1.49
N LYS A 86 13.36 -7.42 2.33
CA LYS A 86 12.49 -7.07 3.46
C LYS A 86 11.18 -6.40 3.07
N THR A 87 10.99 -6.06 1.78
CA THR A 87 9.74 -5.54 1.18
C THR A 87 9.19 -6.45 0.08
N SER A 88 9.75 -7.66 -0.08
CA SER A 88 9.41 -8.55 -1.20
C SER A 88 7.95 -9.02 -1.23
N TYR A 89 7.29 -9.12 -0.07
CA TYR A 89 5.91 -9.61 0.00
C TYR A 89 4.91 -8.55 -0.43
N ILE A 90 5.08 -7.30 0.02
CA ILE A 90 4.24 -6.19 -0.44
C ILE A 90 4.50 -5.86 -1.90
N GLU A 91 5.74 -5.98 -2.37
CA GLU A 91 6.07 -5.85 -3.81
C GLU A 91 5.36 -6.92 -4.65
N ARG A 92 5.31 -8.17 -4.15
CA ARG A 92 4.56 -9.26 -4.79
C ARG A 92 3.06 -8.97 -4.81
N PHE A 93 2.48 -8.50 -3.70
CA PHE A 93 1.08 -8.07 -3.65
C PHE A 93 0.80 -6.98 -4.69
N ASN A 94 1.66 -5.96 -4.77
CA ASN A 94 1.56 -4.86 -5.73
C ASN A 94 1.60 -5.35 -7.18
N ASN A 95 2.41 -6.37 -7.47
CA ASN A 95 2.44 -7.02 -8.77
C ASN A 95 1.13 -7.79 -9.06
N THR A 96 0.65 -8.60 -8.10
CA THR A 96 -0.59 -9.36 -8.25
C THR A 96 -1.80 -8.46 -8.44
N LEU A 97 -1.92 -7.36 -7.68
CA LEU A 97 -2.99 -6.37 -7.83
C LEU A 97 -3.01 -5.82 -9.27
N ARG A 98 -1.85 -5.45 -9.82
CA ARG A 98 -1.75 -4.94 -11.20
C ARG A 98 -2.15 -5.97 -12.25
N GLN A 99 -1.78 -7.23 -12.04
CA GLN A 99 -2.09 -8.31 -12.97
C GLN A 99 -3.58 -8.68 -12.96
N ARG A 100 -4.21 -8.66 -11.78
CA ARG A 100 -5.60 -9.07 -11.59
C ARG A 100 -6.60 -7.94 -11.78
N VAL A 101 -6.19 -6.70 -11.52
CA VAL A 101 -7.06 -5.52 -11.57
C VAL A 101 -6.44 -4.49 -12.50
N SER A 102 -6.84 -4.55 -13.78
CA SER A 102 -6.32 -3.70 -14.86
C SER A 102 -6.41 -2.20 -14.57
N ARG A 103 -7.30 -1.78 -13.67
CA ARG A 103 -7.47 -0.40 -13.23
C ARG A 103 -6.28 0.17 -12.43
N PHE A 104 -5.39 -0.68 -11.91
CA PHE A 104 -4.21 -0.27 -11.13
C PHE A 104 -2.90 -0.32 -11.93
N VAL A 105 -2.97 -0.56 -13.25
CA VAL A 105 -1.79 -0.56 -14.11
C VAL A 105 -1.22 0.84 -14.33
N ARG A 106 0.10 0.95 -14.45
CA ARG A 106 0.82 2.24 -14.59
C ARG A 106 0.66 2.90 -15.98
N ARG A 107 0.24 2.14 -17.00
CA ARG A 107 0.09 2.63 -18.38
C ARG A 107 -1.39 2.87 -18.68
N SER A 108 -1.72 3.84 -19.52
CA SER A 108 -3.10 4.23 -19.82
C SER A 108 -3.91 3.26 -20.69
N LEU A 109 -3.58 1.97 -20.67
CA LEU A 109 -4.34 0.95 -21.38
C LEU A 109 -5.70 0.71 -20.68
N ALA A 110 -5.74 0.87 -19.35
CA ALA A 110 -6.97 0.84 -18.56
C ALA A 110 -6.81 1.68 -17.27
N PHE A 111 -7.85 2.42 -16.89
CA PHE A 111 -7.91 3.19 -15.64
C PHE A 111 -9.36 3.29 -15.15
N SER A 112 -9.56 3.68 -13.89
CA SER A 112 -10.90 3.84 -13.33
C SER A 112 -11.53 5.16 -13.78
N LYS A 113 -12.80 5.20 -14.17
CA LYS A 113 -13.49 6.47 -14.46
C LYS A 113 -13.98 7.22 -13.21
N SER A 114 -13.99 6.55 -12.05
CA SER A 114 -14.51 7.09 -10.80
C SER A 114 -13.59 6.71 -9.65
N LEU A 115 -13.26 7.69 -8.81
CA LEU A 115 -12.44 7.49 -7.61
C LEU A 115 -13.12 6.55 -6.62
N ARG A 116 -14.44 6.68 -6.46
CA ARG A 116 -15.24 5.79 -5.59
C ARG A 116 -15.08 4.33 -6.00
N ASN A 117 -15.22 4.04 -7.30
CA ASN A 117 -15.05 2.68 -7.80
C ASN A 117 -13.59 2.22 -7.67
N HIS A 118 -12.63 3.11 -7.91
CA HIS A 118 -11.21 2.81 -7.74
C HIS A 118 -10.91 2.32 -6.31
N ILE A 119 -11.37 3.08 -5.31
CA ILE A 119 -11.23 2.73 -3.88
C ILE A 119 -12.00 1.44 -3.56
N GLY A 120 -13.24 1.30 -4.06
CA GLY A 120 -14.05 0.10 -3.85
C GLY A 120 -13.40 -1.17 -4.39
N PHE A 121 -12.81 -1.12 -5.59
CA PHE A 121 -12.07 -2.25 -6.16
C PHE A 121 -10.81 -2.60 -5.37
N LEU A 122 -10.09 -1.61 -4.83
CA LEU A 122 -8.95 -1.86 -3.95
C LEU A 122 -9.38 -2.65 -2.71
N TRP A 123 -10.40 -2.16 -1.99
CA TRP A 123 -10.90 -2.80 -0.77
C TRP A 123 -11.44 -4.20 -1.04
N ASN A 124 -12.23 -4.37 -2.10
CA ASN A 124 -12.72 -5.69 -2.50
C ASN A 124 -11.57 -6.67 -2.74
N PHE A 125 -10.53 -6.24 -3.49
CA PHE A 125 -9.36 -7.07 -3.74
C PHE A 125 -8.59 -7.41 -2.47
N ILE A 126 -8.40 -6.45 -1.56
CA ILE A 126 -7.76 -6.66 -0.26
C ILE A 126 -8.52 -7.69 0.57
N HIS A 127 -9.85 -7.54 0.70
CA HIS A 127 -10.67 -8.48 1.47
C HIS A 127 -10.64 -9.88 0.87
N HIS A 128 -10.76 -10.00 -0.45
CA HIS A 128 -10.63 -11.29 -1.13
C HIS A 128 -9.22 -11.89 -0.93
N TYR A 129 -8.17 -11.09 -1.03
CA TYR A 129 -6.80 -11.55 -0.82
C TYR A 129 -6.61 -12.08 0.60
N ASN A 130 -7.00 -11.34 1.63
CA ASN A 130 -6.89 -11.79 3.02
C ASN A 130 -7.72 -13.05 3.27
N ALA A 131 -8.95 -13.14 2.74
CA ALA A 131 -9.80 -14.32 2.87
C ALA A 131 -9.26 -15.57 2.14
N SER A 132 -8.33 -15.38 1.19
CA SER A 132 -7.69 -16.47 0.44
C SER A 132 -6.39 -16.99 1.08
N LEU A 133 -5.94 -16.38 2.18
CA LEU A 133 -4.76 -16.83 2.90
C LEU A 133 -5.06 -18.15 3.63
N PRO A 134 -4.09 -19.07 3.71
CA PRO A 134 -4.24 -20.28 4.49
C PRO A 134 -4.40 -19.93 5.98
N LEU A 135 -5.28 -20.68 6.66
CA LEU A 135 -5.49 -20.61 8.11
C LEU A 135 -4.28 -21.12 8.90
#